data_AF-A0A7Y4UIE4-F1
#
_entry.id   AF-A0A7Y4UIE4-F1
#
_cell.length_a   1.000
_cell.length_b   1.000
_cell.length_c   1.000
_cell.angle_alpha   90.00
_cell.angle_beta   90.00
_cell.angle_gamma   90.00
#
_symmetry.space_group_name_H-M   'P 1'
#
loop_
_entity.id
_entity.type
_entity.pdbx_description
1 polymer ?
#
loop_
_entity_poly.entity_id
_entity_poly.type
_entity_poly.pdbx_seq_one_letter_code
_entity_poly.pdbx_strand_id
1 'polypeptide(L)'
;YLVAVAVDDEGRPASFNYLAGDELIVTPTGHRFALMATAAARRDGLFVSPANSDDVTATMYFNGVQYDYLPFTTVLDNFPSQQAGAGSSGGDTRLYVYTPLPSFVSPGTPSGTLFFLVRDDQERTLSGSLSYTCYLSPDKQRVTSIRTAPNLNTLIPPGQSGWASFYATGSFAVRGDRTGTAYNLQNLPLLGATATRLGNFTGGHNLRPATLFSPGYSITIPLVPALCGSTFEYPTRDSSLFTNGTGGI
;
A
#
# COMPACT_ATOMS: atom_id res chain seq x y z
N TYR A 1 -8.74 -0.64 -3.64
CA TYR A 1 -8.19 -0.35 -2.32
C TYR A 1 -9.14 0.57 -1.59
N LEU A 2 -9.13 0.56 -0.27
CA LEU A 2 -9.89 1.46 0.59
C LEU A 2 -8.89 2.20 1.49
N VAL A 3 -9.23 3.43 1.88
CA VAL A 3 -8.49 4.21 2.88
C VAL A 3 -9.45 4.61 3.97
N ALA A 4 -9.14 4.23 5.21
CA ALA A 4 -9.89 4.61 6.39
C ALA A 4 -9.04 5.56 7.23
N VAL A 5 -9.61 6.71 7.57
CA VAL A 5 -8.95 7.75 8.37
C VAL A 5 -9.84 8.04 9.56
N ALA A 6 -9.30 7.91 10.77
CA ALA A 6 -9.98 8.39 11.97
C ALA A 6 -9.98 9.93 11.96
N VAL A 7 -11.10 10.53 12.33
CA VAL A 7 -11.28 11.99 12.30
C VAL A 7 -11.82 12.49 13.64
N ASP A 8 -11.57 13.77 13.95
CA ASP A 8 -12.22 14.45 15.07
C ASP A 8 -13.65 14.93 14.72
N ASP A 9 -14.27 15.66 15.65
CA ASP A 9 -15.64 16.15 15.51
C ASP A 9 -15.81 17.10 14.32
N GLU A 10 -14.73 17.77 13.89
CA GLU A 10 -14.71 18.61 12.69
C GLU A 10 -14.34 17.84 11.41
N GLY A 11 -14.08 16.53 11.47
CA GLY A 11 -13.71 15.72 10.33
C GLY A 11 -12.22 15.77 9.98
N ARG A 12 -11.36 16.31 10.85
CA ARG A 12 -9.91 16.43 10.62
C ARG A 12 -9.18 15.13 10.97
N PRO A 13 -8.18 14.69 10.18
CA PRO A 13 -7.43 13.46 10.47
C PRO A 13 -6.83 13.45 11.88
N ALA A 14 -7.26 12.51 12.70
CA ALA A 14 -6.76 12.30 14.05
C ALA A 14 -5.47 11.44 14.05
N SER A 15 -4.72 11.55 15.13
CA SER A 15 -3.42 10.89 15.33
C SER A 15 -3.52 9.40 15.64
N PHE A 16 -4.62 8.96 16.22
CA PHE A 16 -4.86 7.57 16.59
C PHE A 16 -6.03 7.00 15.79
N ASN A 17 -5.82 5.86 15.15
CA ASN A 17 -6.88 5.09 14.51
C ASN A 17 -7.17 3.84 15.35
N TYR A 18 -8.35 3.79 15.97
CA TYR A 18 -8.82 2.62 16.74
C TYR A 18 -9.30 1.47 15.85
N LEU A 19 -9.18 1.61 14.54
CA LEU A 19 -9.60 0.61 13.58
C LEU A 19 -8.47 -0.37 13.30
N ALA A 20 -8.70 -1.63 13.66
CA ALA A 20 -8.06 -2.78 13.03
C ALA A 20 -9.05 -3.36 12.01
N GLY A 21 -8.55 -3.88 10.91
CA GLY A 21 -9.41 -4.48 9.90
C GLY A 21 -8.66 -5.35 8.92
N ASP A 22 -9.43 -6.22 8.30
CA ASP A 22 -9.04 -7.13 7.23
C ASP A 22 -10.07 -7.07 6.09
N GLU A 23 -9.58 -7.27 4.86
CA GLU A 23 -10.41 -7.39 3.67
C GLU A 23 -10.44 -8.86 3.23
N LEU A 24 -11.64 -9.45 3.17
CA LEU A 24 -11.87 -10.81 2.71
C LEU A 24 -12.31 -10.78 1.24
N ILE A 25 -11.48 -11.33 0.35
CA ILE A 25 -11.66 -11.19 -1.09
C ILE A 25 -11.91 -12.55 -1.73
N VAL A 26 -12.97 -12.61 -2.54
CA VAL A 26 -13.24 -13.71 -3.48
C VAL A 26 -13.30 -13.14 -4.88
N THR A 27 -12.39 -13.55 -5.75
CA THR A 27 -12.33 -13.02 -7.12
C THR A 27 -13.09 -13.92 -8.11
N PRO A 28 -13.56 -13.39 -9.26
CA PRO A 28 -14.16 -14.20 -10.33
C PRO A 28 -13.24 -15.29 -10.88
N THR A 29 -11.94 -15.21 -10.59
CA THR A 29 -10.92 -16.16 -11.06
C THR A 29 -10.63 -17.27 -10.06
N GLY A 30 -11.40 -17.31 -8.97
CA GLY A 30 -11.37 -18.36 -7.95
C GLY A 30 -10.31 -18.15 -6.87
N HIS A 31 -9.59 -17.02 -6.86
CA HIS A 31 -8.70 -16.66 -5.76
C HIS A 31 -9.52 -16.28 -4.52
N ARG A 32 -9.12 -16.79 -3.35
CA ARG A 32 -9.68 -16.44 -2.04
C ARG A 32 -8.55 -16.10 -1.08
N PHE A 33 -8.59 -14.92 -0.50
CA PHE A 33 -7.51 -14.44 0.38
C PHE A 33 -8.01 -13.33 1.30
N ALA A 34 -7.25 -13.10 2.38
CA ALA A 34 -7.49 -12.02 3.32
C ALA A 34 -6.31 -11.06 3.31
N LEU A 35 -6.58 -9.75 3.35
CA LEU A 35 -5.55 -8.72 3.41
C LEU A 35 -5.70 -7.91 4.70
N MET A 36 -4.64 -7.83 5.48
CA MET A 36 -4.62 -6.98 6.67
C MET A 36 -4.49 -5.51 6.27
N ALA A 37 -5.11 -4.62 7.05
CA ALA A 37 -4.90 -3.18 6.88
C ALA A 37 -3.41 -2.81 7.07
N THR A 38 -2.89 -1.97 6.19
CA THR A 38 -1.56 -1.35 6.36
C THR A 38 -1.74 0.01 7.02
N ALA A 39 -1.12 0.22 8.17
CA ALA A 39 -1.19 1.46 8.92
C ALA A 39 0.06 2.33 8.70
N ALA A 40 -0.13 3.66 8.78
CA ALA A 40 0.95 4.63 8.84
C ALA A 40 0.72 5.50 10.09
N ALA A 41 1.66 5.48 11.02
CA ALA A 41 1.52 6.20 12.27
C ALA A 41 1.80 7.69 12.09
N ARG A 42 1.13 8.51 12.89
CA ARG A 42 1.48 9.93 13.04
C ARG A 42 2.70 10.06 13.96
N ARG A 43 3.62 10.97 13.64
CA ARG A 43 4.94 11.11 14.29
C ARG A 43 5.21 12.47 14.93
N ASP A 44 4.44 13.51 14.61
CA ASP A 44 4.68 14.89 15.10
C ASP A 44 4.15 15.17 16.51
N GLY A 45 3.51 14.18 17.16
CA GLY A 45 2.92 14.31 18.50
C GLY A 45 1.68 15.21 18.58
N LEU A 46 1.20 15.74 17.46
CA LEU A 46 -0.03 16.54 17.41
C LEU A 46 -1.25 15.62 17.33
N PHE A 47 -2.35 16.06 17.92
CA PHE A 47 -3.56 15.26 17.98
C PHE A 47 -4.28 15.15 16.63
N VAL A 48 -4.38 16.26 15.88
CA VAL A 48 -5.10 16.34 14.59
C VAL A 48 -4.29 17.04 13.51
N SER A 49 -4.59 16.73 12.25
CA SER A 49 -4.04 17.43 11.10
C SER A 49 -4.81 18.74 10.93
N PRO A 50 -4.14 19.89 10.77
CA PRO A 50 -4.83 21.15 10.62
C PRO A 50 -5.67 21.16 9.33
N ALA A 51 -6.78 21.90 9.37
CA ALA A 51 -7.50 22.27 8.15
C ALA A 51 -6.57 23.07 7.23
N ASN A 52 -6.75 22.87 5.92
CA ASN A 52 -6.13 23.73 4.93
C ASN A 52 -6.82 25.10 4.92
N SER A 53 -6.26 26.09 4.22
CA SER A 53 -6.80 27.45 4.15
C SER A 53 -8.18 27.58 3.48
N ASP A 54 -8.71 26.48 2.94
CA ASP A 54 -10.06 26.42 2.37
C ASP A 54 -11.12 26.02 3.41
N ASP A 55 -10.71 25.68 4.64
CA ASP A 55 -11.55 25.23 5.76
C ASP A 55 -12.44 24.01 5.46
N VAL A 56 -12.24 23.33 4.33
CA VAL A 56 -13.04 22.18 3.88
C VAL A 56 -12.20 20.96 3.55
N THR A 57 -10.87 21.08 3.57
CA THR A 57 -9.95 19.95 3.38
C THR A 57 -8.86 19.92 4.45
N ALA A 58 -8.26 18.75 4.64
CA ALA A 58 -7.01 18.60 5.40
C ALA A 58 -6.02 17.74 4.63
N THR A 59 -4.73 18.02 4.82
CA THR A 59 -3.64 17.31 4.15
C THR A 59 -2.83 16.49 5.14
N MET A 60 -2.68 15.20 4.85
CA MET A 60 -1.79 14.28 5.56
C MET A 60 -0.46 14.18 4.80
N TYR A 61 0.67 14.48 5.46
CA TYR A 61 2.01 14.41 4.89
C TYR A 61 2.76 13.16 5.38
N PHE A 62 2.95 12.18 4.49
CA PHE A 62 3.73 10.96 4.67
C PHE A 62 5.19 11.22 4.37
N ASN A 63 5.85 11.93 5.27
CA ASN A 63 7.20 12.48 5.07
C ASN A 63 8.17 12.14 6.22
N GLY A 64 7.84 11.19 7.08
CA GLY A 64 8.64 10.79 8.23
C GLY A 64 8.63 11.80 9.39
N VAL A 65 7.99 12.96 9.20
CA VAL A 65 7.82 14.02 10.20
C VAL A 65 6.39 14.07 10.72
N GLN A 66 5.38 14.21 9.83
CA GLN A 66 3.98 14.18 10.26
C GLN A 66 3.44 12.75 10.32
N TYR A 67 3.53 12.00 9.23
CA TYR A 67 3.20 10.57 9.18
C TYR A 67 4.42 9.76 8.73
N ASP A 68 4.43 8.46 9.03
CA ASP A 68 5.39 7.52 8.47
C ASP A 68 5.46 7.63 6.94
N TYR A 69 6.64 7.35 6.39
CA TYR A 69 6.79 7.27 4.94
C TYR A 69 5.98 6.10 4.38
N LEU A 70 5.39 6.28 3.19
CA LEU A 70 4.79 5.19 2.43
C LEU A 70 5.88 4.24 1.87
N PRO A 71 5.55 2.98 1.55
CA PRO A 71 6.50 2.10 0.89
C PRO A 71 6.86 2.59 -0.51
N PHE A 72 8.12 2.43 -0.90
CA PHE A 72 8.61 2.74 -2.25
C PHE A 72 8.83 1.47 -3.07
N THR A 73 9.73 0.60 -2.62
CA THR A 73 9.90 -0.73 -3.20
C THR A 73 9.12 -1.74 -2.39
N THR A 74 8.52 -2.71 -3.09
CA THR A 74 7.81 -3.81 -2.44
C THR A 74 8.24 -5.15 -3.04
N VAL A 75 8.04 -6.21 -2.28
CA VAL A 75 8.50 -7.57 -2.59
C VAL A 75 7.32 -8.54 -2.61
N LEU A 76 7.24 -9.30 -3.70
CA LEU A 76 6.57 -10.59 -3.78
C LEU A 76 7.59 -11.63 -3.32
N ASP A 77 7.40 -12.15 -2.12
CA ASP A 77 8.34 -13.05 -1.44
C ASP A 77 8.37 -14.46 -2.02
N ASN A 78 7.27 -14.96 -2.56
CA ASN A 78 7.23 -16.26 -3.23
C ASN A 78 6.07 -16.36 -4.22
N PHE A 79 6.33 -16.97 -5.38
CA PHE A 79 5.30 -17.45 -6.28
C PHE A 79 5.75 -18.73 -7.00
N PRO A 80 4.84 -19.70 -7.22
CA PRO A 80 5.16 -20.93 -7.92
C PRO A 80 5.31 -20.68 -9.43
N SER A 81 5.86 -21.67 -10.14
CA SER A 81 5.79 -21.70 -11.59
C SER A 81 4.35 -21.55 -12.09
N GLN A 82 4.19 -20.73 -13.13
CA GLN A 82 2.90 -20.48 -13.77
C GLN A 82 2.57 -21.56 -14.83
N GLN A 83 3.47 -22.53 -15.01
CA GLN A 83 3.30 -23.67 -15.90
C GLN A 83 2.97 -24.94 -15.13
N ALA A 84 2.07 -25.74 -15.69
CA ALA A 84 1.78 -27.08 -15.19
C ALA A 84 2.95 -28.04 -15.48
N GLY A 85 3.26 -28.91 -14.53
CA GLY A 85 4.20 -30.02 -14.70
C GLY A 85 3.46 -31.35 -14.84
N ALA A 86 4.21 -32.44 -15.01
CA ALA A 86 3.63 -33.78 -15.01
C ALA A 86 2.96 -34.07 -13.65
N GLY A 87 1.64 -34.20 -13.66
CA GLY A 87 0.84 -34.45 -12.45
C GLY A 87 0.63 -33.25 -11.53
N SER A 88 1.01 -32.03 -11.94
CA SER A 88 0.84 -30.81 -11.14
C SER A 88 0.11 -29.71 -11.91
N SER A 89 -0.68 -28.90 -11.20
CA SER A 89 -1.30 -27.71 -11.77
C SER A 89 -0.30 -26.56 -11.83
N GLY A 90 -0.38 -25.71 -12.86
CA GLY A 90 0.36 -24.44 -12.87
C GLY A 90 -0.25 -23.43 -11.90
N GLY A 91 0.58 -22.51 -11.42
CA GLY A 91 0.12 -21.37 -10.63
C GLY A 91 -0.65 -20.35 -11.49
N ASP A 92 -1.68 -19.75 -10.91
CA ASP A 92 -2.19 -18.43 -11.31
C ASP A 92 -1.80 -17.47 -10.19
N THR A 93 -0.69 -16.74 -10.37
CA THR A 93 -0.27 -15.69 -9.44
C THR A 93 -0.64 -14.33 -10.00
N ARG A 94 -1.35 -13.56 -9.18
CA ARG A 94 -1.82 -12.22 -9.49
C ARG A 94 -1.21 -11.19 -8.56
N LEU A 95 -1.00 -10.01 -9.11
CA LEU A 95 -0.44 -8.83 -8.49
C LEU A 95 -1.48 -7.71 -8.57
N TYR A 96 -1.79 -7.16 -7.41
CA TYR A 96 -2.65 -6.00 -7.24
C TYR A 96 -1.76 -4.88 -6.72
N VAL A 97 -1.21 -4.06 -7.63
CA VAL A 97 -0.32 -2.96 -7.27
C VAL A 97 -1.02 -1.63 -7.53
N TYR A 98 -0.87 -0.69 -6.60
CA TYR A 98 -1.44 0.63 -6.71
C TYR A 98 -0.56 1.70 -6.06
N THR A 99 -0.72 2.93 -6.54
CA THR A 99 -0.23 4.13 -5.88
C THR A 99 -1.45 4.84 -5.28
N PRO A 100 -1.42 5.23 -3.98
CA PRO A 100 -2.50 5.99 -3.37
C PRO A 100 -2.86 7.22 -4.20
N LEU A 101 -4.11 7.64 -4.14
CA LEU A 101 -4.49 8.91 -4.72
C LEU A 101 -3.95 10.07 -3.85
N PRO A 102 -3.48 11.16 -4.48
CA PRO A 102 -2.93 12.33 -3.80
C PRO A 102 -4.02 13.22 -3.20
N SER A 103 -5.27 13.06 -3.65
CA SER A 103 -6.44 13.78 -3.13
C SER A 103 -7.69 12.93 -3.36
N PHE A 104 -8.60 12.96 -2.38
CA PHE A 104 -9.94 12.37 -2.50
C PHE A 104 -11.03 13.40 -2.83
N VAL A 105 -10.65 14.68 -2.96
CA VAL A 105 -11.58 15.78 -3.33
C VAL A 105 -11.46 16.12 -4.80
N SER A 106 -10.22 16.20 -5.30
CA SER A 106 -9.91 16.37 -6.72
C SER A 106 -8.83 15.35 -7.09
N PRO A 107 -9.24 14.10 -7.38
CA PRO A 107 -8.28 13.03 -7.61
C PRO A 107 -7.53 13.28 -8.91
N GLY A 108 -6.24 13.61 -8.79
CA GLY A 108 -5.30 13.37 -9.87
C GLY A 108 -4.96 11.88 -9.93
N THR A 109 -4.76 11.35 -11.14
CA THR A 109 -4.43 9.93 -11.32
C THR A 109 -2.93 9.77 -11.55
N PRO A 110 -2.17 9.24 -10.58
CA PRO A 110 -0.78 8.86 -10.81
C PRO A 110 -0.69 7.91 -12.01
N SER A 111 0.36 8.05 -12.81
CA SER A 111 0.64 7.11 -13.88
C SER A 111 2.15 6.95 -14.02
N GLY A 112 2.56 5.78 -14.50
CA GLY A 112 3.97 5.47 -14.56
C GLY A 112 4.29 4.10 -15.12
N THR A 113 5.52 3.70 -14.84
CA THR A 113 6.06 2.39 -15.19
C THR A 113 6.48 1.69 -13.92
N LEU A 114 5.99 0.48 -13.74
CA LEU A 114 6.36 -0.46 -12.70
C LEU A 114 7.54 -1.29 -13.22
N PHE A 115 8.68 -1.24 -12.54
CA PHE A 115 9.87 -2.01 -12.86
C PHE A 115 9.97 -3.21 -11.93
N PHE A 116 10.28 -4.36 -12.49
CA PHE A 116 10.40 -5.63 -11.78
C PHE A 116 11.82 -6.16 -11.89
N LEU A 117 12.32 -6.70 -10.79
CA LEU A 117 13.45 -7.62 -10.75
C LEU A 117 12.92 -8.95 -10.22
N VAL A 118 12.81 -9.93 -11.11
CA VAL A 118 12.31 -11.27 -10.82
C VAL A 118 13.49 -12.22 -10.67
N ARG A 119 13.44 -13.09 -9.68
CA ARG A 119 14.47 -14.07 -9.36
C ARG A 119 13.85 -15.45 -9.23
N ASP A 120 14.59 -16.47 -9.63
CA ASP A 120 14.26 -17.86 -9.32
C ASP A 120 14.86 -18.29 -7.97
N ASP A 121 14.70 -19.57 -7.64
CA ASP A 121 15.27 -20.22 -6.46
C ASP A 121 16.80 -20.34 -6.49
N GLN A 122 17.44 -20.02 -7.61
CA GLN A 122 18.89 -19.96 -7.79
C GLN A 122 19.42 -18.52 -7.85
N GLU A 123 18.59 -17.53 -7.53
CA GLU A 123 18.92 -16.10 -7.55
C GLU A 123 19.30 -15.53 -8.94
N ARG A 124 18.97 -16.24 -10.02
CA ARG A 124 19.10 -15.72 -11.39
C ARG A 124 18.09 -14.60 -11.59
N THR A 125 18.58 -13.38 -11.86
CA THR A 125 17.74 -12.19 -11.96
C THR A 125 17.38 -11.86 -13.40
N LEU A 126 16.10 -11.61 -13.67
CA LEU A 126 15.62 -10.97 -14.89
C LEU A 126 14.86 -9.68 -14.55
N SER A 127 14.95 -8.70 -15.43
CA SER A 127 14.17 -7.46 -15.30
C SER A 127 13.01 -7.42 -16.28
N GLY A 128 11.94 -6.74 -15.89
CA GLY A 128 10.81 -6.43 -16.75
C GLY A 128 10.14 -5.14 -16.34
N SER A 129 9.22 -4.65 -17.17
CA SER A 129 8.47 -3.44 -16.85
C SER A 129 7.03 -3.50 -17.35
N LEU A 130 6.12 -2.82 -16.65
CA LEU A 130 4.71 -2.68 -17.02
C LEU A 130 4.27 -1.24 -16.85
N SER A 131 3.53 -0.70 -17.82
CA SER A 131 2.83 0.56 -17.62
C SER A 131 1.62 0.35 -16.72
N TYR A 132 1.38 1.29 -15.81
CA TYR A 132 0.22 1.31 -14.93
C TYR A 132 -0.27 2.74 -14.71
N THR A 133 -1.53 2.89 -14.29
CA THR A 133 -2.08 4.17 -13.86
C THR A 133 -2.01 4.23 -12.33
N CYS A 134 -3.07 4.61 -11.63
CA CYS A 134 -3.08 4.50 -10.16
C CYS A 134 -3.13 3.04 -9.70
N TYR A 135 -3.43 2.08 -10.58
CA TYR A 135 -3.41 0.64 -10.32
C TYR A 135 -3.04 -0.19 -11.57
N LEU A 136 -2.67 -1.45 -11.38
CA LEU A 136 -2.51 -2.43 -12.47
C LEU A 136 -3.87 -2.82 -13.07
N SER A 137 -4.04 -2.55 -14.36
CA SER A 137 -5.23 -2.94 -15.10
C SER A 137 -5.43 -4.48 -15.08
N PRO A 138 -6.67 -4.99 -15.09
CA PRO A 138 -6.95 -6.42 -14.92
C PRO A 138 -6.18 -7.35 -15.87
N ASP A 139 -5.90 -6.92 -17.09
CA ASP A 139 -5.10 -7.64 -18.10
C ASP A 139 -3.60 -7.76 -17.74
N LYS A 140 -3.10 -6.89 -16.85
CA LYS A 140 -1.71 -6.84 -16.40
C LYS A 140 -1.48 -7.42 -15.00
N GLN A 141 -2.52 -7.93 -14.35
CA GLN A 141 -2.43 -8.43 -12.99
C GLN A 141 -1.74 -9.79 -12.89
N ARG A 142 -1.70 -10.60 -13.95
CA ARG A 142 -0.98 -11.89 -13.91
C ARG A 142 0.52 -11.63 -13.82
N VAL A 143 1.24 -12.40 -13.00
CA VAL A 143 2.71 -12.27 -12.92
C VAL A 143 3.38 -12.56 -14.27
N THR A 144 2.78 -13.42 -15.11
CA THR A 144 3.20 -13.68 -16.49
C THR A 144 3.06 -12.47 -17.42
N SER A 145 2.31 -11.44 -17.03
CA SER A 145 2.24 -10.19 -17.80
C SER A 145 3.56 -9.44 -17.77
N ILE A 146 4.41 -9.67 -16.75
CA ILE A 146 5.77 -9.13 -16.68
C ILE A 146 6.59 -9.70 -17.86
N ARG A 147 6.91 -8.83 -18.81
CA ARG A 147 7.70 -9.21 -19.99
C ARG A 147 9.19 -9.18 -19.62
N THR A 148 9.74 -10.35 -19.30
CA THR A 148 11.18 -10.59 -19.17
C THR A 148 11.73 -11.22 -20.46
N ALA A 149 13.05 -11.12 -20.66
CA ALA A 149 13.76 -11.85 -21.70
C ALA A 149 14.97 -12.57 -21.08
N PRO A 150 15.00 -13.92 -21.00
CA PRO A 150 13.98 -14.89 -21.42
C PRO A 150 12.62 -14.75 -20.71
N ASN A 151 11.55 -15.36 -21.24
CA ASN A 151 10.21 -15.23 -20.65
C ASN A 151 10.14 -15.82 -19.23
N LEU A 152 9.23 -15.32 -18.40
CA LEU A 152 9.12 -15.72 -16.99
C LEU A 152 9.08 -17.25 -16.77
N ASN A 153 8.36 -17.95 -17.65
CA ASN A 153 8.18 -19.40 -17.55
C ASN A 153 9.47 -20.20 -17.83
N THR A 154 10.45 -19.64 -18.54
CA THR A 154 11.77 -20.28 -18.69
C THR A 154 12.68 -19.99 -17.50
N LEU A 155 12.49 -18.85 -16.83
CA LEU A 155 13.19 -18.56 -15.58
C LEU A 155 12.69 -19.48 -14.45
N ILE A 156 11.37 -19.66 -14.34
CA ILE A 156 10.70 -20.42 -13.27
C ILE A 156 9.92 -21.59 -13.89
N PRO A 157 10.61 -22.68 -14.29
CA PRO A 157 10.01 -23.87 -14.88
C PRO A 157 9.11 -24.64 -13.89
N PRO A 158 8.29 -25.60 -14.37
CA PRO A 158 7.42 -26.39 -13.51
C PRO A 158 8.15 -27.01 -12.32
N GLY A 159 7.58 -26.86 -11.12
CA GLY A 159 8.15 -27.37 -9.87
C GLY A 159 9.10 -26.41 -9.16
N GLN A 160 9.47 -25.28 -9.79
CA GLN A 160 10.24 -24.22 -9.14
C GLN A 160 9.36 -23.06 -8.66
N SER A 161 9.97 -22.20 -7.85
CA SER A 161 9.41 -20.95 -7.37
C SER A 161 10.34 -19.79 -7.64
N GLY A 162 9.79 -18.58 -7.63
CA GLY A 162 10.58 -17.37 -7.67
C GLY A 162 10.03 -16.31 -6.74
N TRP A 163 10.73 -15.19 -6.71
CA TRP A 163 10.37 -14.00 -5.96
C TRP A 163 10.64 -12.76 -6.81
N ALA A 164 10.01 -11.64 -6.48
CA ALA A 164 10.19 -10.42 -7.26
C ALA A 164 10.19 -9.19 -6.36
N SER A 165 11.07 -8.23 -6.66
CA SER A 165 11.03 -6.88 -6.11
C SER A 165 10.60 -5.91 -7.21
N PHE A 166 9.81 -4.89 -6.87
CA PHE A 166 9.43 -3.87 -7.84
C PHE A 166 9.25 -2.50 -7.22
N TYR A 167 9.41 -1.48 -8.09
CA TYR A 167 9.28 -0.07 -7.77
C TYR A 167 8.65 0.66 -8.96
N ALA A 168 8.08 1.84 -8.72
CA ALA A 168 7.44 2.62 -9.77
C ALA A 168 8.17 3.95 -10.01
N THR A 169 8.36 4.26 -11.29
CA THR A 169 8.70 5.60 -11.76
C THR A 169 7.47 6.24 -12.37
N GLY A 170 7.28 7.53 -12.17
CA GLY A 170 6.15 8.25 -12.73
C GLY A 170 6.21 9.71 -12.30
N SER A 171 5.41 10.55 -12.94
CA SER A 171 5.33 11.97 -12.59
C SER A 171 3.95 12.33 -12.08
N PHE A 172 3.94 12.98 -10.92
CA PHE A 172 2.74 13.59 -10.35
C PHE A 172 3.14 14.72 -9.40
N ALA A 173 2.32 15.77 -9.34
CA ALA A 173 2.57 16.93 -8.48
C ALA A 173 1.97 16.71 -7.08
N VAL A 174 2.79 16.69 -6.04
CA VAL A 174 2.34 16.58 -4.64
C VAL A 174 2.92 17.71 -3.81
N ARG A 175 2.43 17.86 -2.58
CA ARG A 175 3.05 18.71 -1.56
C ARG A 175 3.81 17.78 -0.60
N GLY A 176 5.09 18.00 -0.37
CA GLY A 176 5.88 17.11 0.52
C GLY A 176 5.88 17.52 1.98
N ASP A 177 5.48 18.75 2.25
CA ASP A 177 5.48 19.31 3.57
C ASP A 177 4.41 20.40 3.73
N ARG A 178 4.33 20.93 4.95
CA ARG A 178 3.41 22.00 5.35
C ARG A 178 3.77 23.37 4.78
N THR A 179 4.93 23.55 4.14
CA THR A 179 5.34 24.85 3.56
C THR A 179 4.53 25.21 2.32
N GLY A 180 3.78 24.23 1.78
CA GLY A 180 2.82 24.47 0.70
C GLY A 180 3.46 24.53 -0.69
N THR A 181 4.76 24.30 -0.85
CA THR A 181 5.37 24.22 -2.18
C THR A 181 5.05 22.87 -2.81
N ALA A 182 4.35 22.88 -3.95
CA ALA A 182 4.14 21.68 -4.75
C ALA A 182 5.41 21.35 -5.54
N TYR A 183 5.75 20.06 -5.63
CA TYR A 183 6.82 19.57 -6.49
C TYR A 183 6.39 18.33 -7.26
N ASN A 184 7.07 18.09 -8.38
CA ASN A 184 6.84 16.90 -9.19
C ASN A 184 7.69 15.75 -8.69
N LEU A 185 7.03 14.64 -8.38
CA LEU A 185 7.69 13.37 -8.14
C LEU A 185 8.24 12.79 -9.44
N GLN A 186 9.34 12.03 -9.33
CA GLN A 186 9.87 11.19 -10.42
C GLN A 186 9.64 9.70 -10.15
N ASN A 187 9.34 9.36 -8.90
CA ASN A 187 9.06 8.03 -8.41
C ASN A 187 7.71 8.05 -7.69
N LEU A 188 7.05 6.90 -7.56
CA LEU A 188 5.74 6.82 -6.90
C LEU A 188 5.80 5.82 -5.73
N PRO A 189 5.14 6.12 -4.59
CA PRO A 189 4.96 5.11 -3.55
C PRO A 189 4.08 3.98 -4.08
N LEU A 190 4.33 2.78 -3.57
CA LEU A 190 3.64 1.57 -3.99
C LEU A 190 3.11 0.80 -2.80
N LEU A 191 1.86 0.41 -2.91
CA LEU A 191 1.27 -0.61 -2.07
C LEU A 191 0.68 -1.68 -2.97
N GLY A 192 0.43 -2.84 -2.38
CA GLY A 192 -0.24 -3.88 -3.13
C GLY A 192 -0.38 -5.17 -2.37
N ALA A 193 -0.98 -6.12 -3.06
CA ALA A 193 -1.15 -7.49 -2.61
C ALA A 193 -0.86 -8.47 -3.74
N THR A 194 -0.65 -9.71 -3.35
CA THR A 194 -0.63 -10.84 -4.26
C THR A 194 -1.72 -11.84 -3.89
N ALA A 195 -2.22 -12.54 -4.89
CA ALA A 195 -3.03 -13.73 -4.70
C ALA A 195 -2.50 -14.83 -5.61
N THR A 196 -2.31 -16.02 -5.06
CA THR A 196 -1.88 -17.18 -5.82
C THR A 196 -2.90 -18.28 -5.69
N ARG A 197 -3.18 -18.95 -6.81
CA ARG A 197 -3.93 -20.20 -6.87
C ARG A 197 -3.07 -21.28 -7.49
N LEU A 198 -3.03 -22.45 -6.85
CA LEU A 198 -2.34 -23.64 -7.33
C LEU A 198 -3.27 -24.84 -7.16
N GLY A 199 -3.94 -25.23 -8.25
CA GLY A 199 -5.03 -26.22 -8.20
C GLY A 199 -6.18 -25.76 -7.30
N ASN A 200 -6.39 -26.46 -6.18
CA ASN A 200 -7.40 -26.14 -5.17
C ASN A 200 -6.89 -25.22 -4.06
N PHE A 201 -5.57 -25.05 -3.93
CA PHE A 201 -4.99 -24.15 -2.95
C PHE A 201 -5.08 -22.72 -3.45
N THR A 202 -5.52 -21.83 -2.57
CA THR A 202 -5.52 -20.39 -2.82
C THR A 202 -5.12 -19.64 -1.57
N GLY A 203 -4.42 -18.54 -1.76
CA GLY A 203 -4.04 -17.63 -0.69
C GLY A 203 -3.55 -16.32 -1.26
N GLY A 204 -3.28 -15.37 -0.39
CA GLY A 204 -2.81 -14.05 -0.74
C GLY A 204 -2.45 -13.25 0.49
N HIS A 205 -1.66 -12.21 0.28
CA HIS A 205 -1.17 -11.33 1.34
C HIS A 205 -0.75 -9.99 0.73
N ASN A 206 -0.52 -9.00 1.58
CA ASN A 206 0.09 -7.75 1.17
C ASN A 206 1.52 -7.99 0.67
N LEU A 207 1.93 -7.22 -0.33
CA LEU A 207 3.30 -7.16 -0.78
C LEU A 207 4.15 -6.55 0.34
N ARG A 208 5.34 -7.09 0.57
CA ARG A 208 6.18 -6.68 1.71
C ARG A 208 6.88 -5.35 1.38
N PRO A 209 6.78 -4.32 2.22
CA PRO A 209 7.61 -3.11 2.08
C PRO A 209 9.09 -3.45 2.21
N ALA A 210 9.92 -3.03 1.26
CA ALA A 210 11.37 -3.21 1.32
C ALA A 210 12.13 -1.89 1.52
N THR A 211 11.63 -0.78 0.96
CA THR A 211 12.18 0.56 1.20
C THR A 211 11.08 1.59 1.38
N LEU A 212 11.44 2.73 1.96
CA LEU A 212 10.54 3.84 2.24
C LEU A 212 10.64 4.94 1.17
N PHE A 213 9.53 5.60 0.90
CA PHE A 213 9.42 6.70 -0.06
C PHE A 213 9.81 8.03 0.58
N SER A 214 11.13 8.25 0.68
CA SER A 214 11.70 9.42 1.36
C SER A 214 11.45 10.80 0.76
N PRO A 215 11.11 10.98 -0.55
CA PRO A 215 10.76 12.31 -1.07
C PRO A 215 9.55 12.94 -0.37
N GLY A 216 8.73 12.16 0.34
CA GLY A 216 7.49 12.63 0.95
C GLY A 216 6.31 12.54 -0.02
N TYR A 217 5.14 12.27 0.54
CA TYR A 217 3.88 12.16 -0.20
C TYR A 217 2.74 12.84 0.57
N SER A 218 1.80 13.48 -0.10
CA SER A 218 0.62 14.07 0.53
C SER A 218 -0.66 13.41 0.05
N ILE A 219 -1.60 13.21 0.98
CA ILE A 219 -2.98 12.85 0.67
C ILE A 219 -3.90 13.93 1.25
N THR A 220 -4.65 14.60 0.40
CA THR A 220 -5.70 15.55 0.82
C THR A 220 -7.04 14.84 0.93
N ILE A 221 -7.70 14.99 2.09
CA ILE A 221 -9.03 14.45 2.36
C ILE A 221 -10.05 15.60 2.55
N PRO A 222 -11.34 15.39 2.25
CA PRO A 222 -12.37 16.34 2.65
C PRO A 222 -12.57 16.31 4.17
N LEU A 223 -12.89 17.46 4.75
CA LEU A 223 -13.39 17.55 6.12
C LEU A 223 -14.88 17.23 6.12
N VAL A 224 -15.22 16.05 6.61
CA VAL A 224 -16.61 15.61 6.79
C VAL A 224 -16.81 15.33 8.26
N PRO A 225 -17.53 16.19 9.00
CA PRO A 225 -17.84 15.96 10.41
C PRO A 225 -18.50 14.60 10.63
N ALA A 226 -18.16 13.93 11.73
CA ALA A 226 -18.81 12.70 12.11
C ALA A 226 -20.30 12.99 12.45
N LEU A 227 -21.23 12.41 11.69
CA LEU A 227 -22.68 12.64 11.87
C LEU A 227 -23.27 11.95 13.10
N CYS A 228 -22.47 11.18 13.83
CA CYS A 228 -22.87 10.53 15.08
C CYS A 228 -22.12 11.23 16.21
N GLY A 229 -22.84 11.76 17.21
CA GLY A 229 -22.27 12.40 18.40
C GLY A 229 -21.57 11.40 19.32
N SER A 230 -20.55 10.71 18.83
CA SER A 230 -19.69 9.86 19.65
C SER A 230 -18.75 10.76 20.45
N THR A 231 -19.10 11.01 21.70
CA THR A 231 -18.17 11.52 22.72
C THR A 231 -17.16 10.40 23.01
N PHE A 232 -16.14 10.25 22.17
CA PHE A 232 -14.98 9.46 22.50
C PHE A 232 -13.99 10.38 23.19
N GLU A 233 -13.76 10.17 24.48
CA GLU A 233 -12.78 10.94 25.24
C GLU A 233 -11.38 10.56 24.74
N TYR A 234 -10.79 11.43 23.92
CA TYR A 234 -9.48 11.18 23.37
C TYR A 234 -8.44 11.19 24.49
N PRO A 235 -7.57 10.18 24.57
CA PRO A 235 -6.50 10.22 25.54
C PRO A 235 -5.59 11.42 25.25
N THR A 236 -5.58 12.38 26.17
CA THR A 236 -4.64 13.48 26.19
C THR A 236 -3.26 12.99 26.64
N ARG A 237 -2.25 13.86 26.55
CA ARG A 237 -0.87 13.58 26.94
C ARG A 237 -0.72 13.08 28.40
N ASP A 238 -1.74 13.30 29.23
CA ASP A 238 -1.81 12.90 30.64
C ASP A 238 -2.50 11.55 30.88
N SER A 239 -3.26 11.04 29.91
CA SER A 239 -3.85 9.69 29.97
C SER A 239 -2.85 8.65 29.47
N SER A 240 -1.77 8.47 30.25
CA SER A 240 -0.95 7.28 30.12
C SER A 240 -1.73 6.07 30.66
N LEU A 241 -1.75 4.97 29.93
CA LEU A 241 -2.22 3.65 30.40
C LEU A 241 -1.32 3.03 31.50
N PHE A 242 -0.39 3.82 32.05
CA PHE A 242 0.56 3.43 33.08
C PHE A 242 0.65 4.50 34.17
N THR A 243 -0.46 4.78 34.86
CA THR A 243 -0.34 5.41 36.17
C THR A 243 0.21 4.37 37.15
N ASN A 244 1.40 4.66 37.67
CA ASN A 244 2.09 3.90 38.71
C ASN A 244 1.11 3.57 39.85
N GLY A 245 0.77 2.28 39.98
CA GLY A 245 0.18 1.75 41.20
C GLY A 245 1.23 1.80 42.31
N THR A 246 1.29 2.91 43.06
CA THR A 246 1.87 2.91 44.40
C THR A 246 0.93 2.11 45.31
N GLY A 247 1.15 0.79 45.36
CA GLY A 247 0.62 -0.06 46.41
C GLY A 247 1.22 0.36 47.74
N GLY A 248 0.42 1.02 48.57
CA GLY A 248 0.68 1.18 49.99
C GLY A 248 0.34 -0.11 50.72
N ILE A 249 1.30 -0.55 51.53
CA ILE A 249 1.17 -1.45 52.69
C ILE A 249 -0.08 -1.19 53.52
#